data_AF-A0A2P2E0G9-F1
#
_entry.id   AF-A0A2P2E0G9-F1
#
_cell.length_a   1.000
_cell.length_b   1.000
_cell.length_c   1.000
_cell.angle_alpha   90.00
_cell.angle_beta   90.00
_cell.angle_gamma   90.00
#
_symmetry.space_group_name_H-M   'P 1'
#
loop_
_entity.id
_entity.type
_entity.pdbx_description
1 polymer ?
#
loop_
_entity_poly.entity_id
_entity_poly.type
_entity_poly.pdbx_seq_one_letter_code
_entity_poly.pdbx_strand_id
1 'polypeptide(L)'
;MKIQKSKLAELIDLVVLVASIVVIFAWAIGKPLFYETNGPVLSIFTGVSIFLIVALRFATRYLHMWPITGNIALLMIVGGGNLSSILMLLSAPQVHISTKSSLVMTSIFTSIGLLLFSVYEILLYLRRTPNRIFILDDLLIHLALVPGALSLIGHLFHNPRYLSMDMDPRVGISLMEMVFMALLATSTVLSNPHLFLWKFLSGGLANQITFTILFINQYIAPIVYLSILGPTWDVSPYGAELFILLGGVIATLGFLLFQSKQMQKSNA
;
A
#
# COMPACT_ATOMS: atom_id res chain seq x y z
N MET A 1 22.18 -10.83 -12.47
CA MET A 1 21.22 -9.86 -11.88
C MET A 1 19.92 -10.47 -11.30
N LYS A 2 19.66 -11.79 -11.38
CA LYS A 2 18.45 -12.43 -10.78
C LYS A 2 18.58 -12.74 -9.27
N ILE A 3 19.76 -13.16 -8.82
CA ILE A 3 20.00 -13.61 -7.43
C ILE A 3 20.01 -12.43 -6.43
N GLN A 4 20.41 -11.24 -6.88
CA GLN A 4 20.61 -10.07 -6.01
C GLN A 4 19.29 -9.39 -5.59
N LYS A 5 18.27 -9.40 -6.48
CA LYS A 5 16.95 -8.80 -6.21
C LYS A 5 16.17 -9.58 -5.13
N SER A 6 16.29 -10.91 -5.12
CA SER A 6 15.64 -11.78 -4.14
C SER A 6 16.19 -11.56 -2.72
N LYS A 7 17.51 -11.37 -2.56
CA LYS A 7 18.14 -11.12 -1.25
C LYS A 7 17.78 -9.75 -0.68
N LEU A 8 17.70 -8.71 -1.52
CA LEU A 8 17.29 -7.39 -1.06
C LEU A 8 15.83 -7.39 -0.60
N ALA A 9 14.94 -8.04 -1.35
CA ALA A 9 13.53 -8.16 -0.95
C ALA A 9 13.39 -8.92 0.38
N GLU A 10 14.17 -9.99 0.56
CA GLU A 10 14.25 -10.73 1.83
C GLU A 10 14.71 -9.88 3.00
N LEU A 11 15.72 -9.03 2.78
CA LEU A 11 16.21 -8.12 3.80
C LEU A 11 15.15 -7.08 4.17
N ILE A 12 14.44 -6.53 3.19
CA ILE A 12 13.34 -5.59 3.44
C ILE A 12 12.21 -6.28 4.20
N ASP A 13 11.81 -7.49 3.78
CA ASP A 13 10.84 -8.31 4.50
C ASP A 13 11.30 -8.56 5.94
N LEU A 14 12.58 -8.91 6.17
CA LEU A 14 13.10 -9.11 7.53
C LEU A 14 12.99 -7.85 8.38
N VAL A 15 13.36 -6.69 7.83
CA VAL A 15 13.25 -5.40 8.52
C VAL A 15 11.80 -5.10 8.87
N VAL A 16 10.88 -5.27 7.91
CA VAL A 16 9.44 -5.04 8.12
C VAL A 16 8.88 -6.02 9.15
N LEU A 17 9.31 -7.28 9.12
CA LEU A 17 8.89 -8.30 10.09
C LEU A 17 9.30 -7.89 11.51
N VAL A 18 10.59 -7.61 11.71
CA VAL A 18 11.12 -7.20 13.03
C VAL A 18 10.44 -5.91 13.49
N ALA A 19 10.32 -4.91 12.62
CA ALA A 19 9.66 -3.66 12.96
C ALA A 19 8.19 -3.86 13.35
N SER A 20 7.45 -4.72 12.64
CA SER A 20 6.05 -5.05 12.98
C SER A 20 5.93 -5.76 14.33
N ILE A 21 6.85 -6.68 14.66
CA ILE A 21 6.92 -7.33 15.98
C ILE A 21 7.16 -6.30 17.07
N VAL A 22 8.12 -5.39 16.87
CA VAL A 22 8.43 -4.33 17.84
C VAL A 22 7.20 -3.45 18.08
N VAL A 23 6.46 -3.08 17.03
CA VAL A 23 5.23 -2.28 17.22
C VAL A 23 4.16 -3.07 17.97
N ILE A 24 3.93 -4.34 17.62
CA ILE A 24 2.95 -5.18 18.33
C ILE A 24 3.32 -5.32 19.80
N PHE A 25 4.60 -5.55 20.11
CA PHE A 25 5.09 -5.66 21.48
C PHE A 25 4.94 -4.34 22.25
N ALA A 26 5.28 -3.21 21.61
CA ALA A 26 5.12 -1.88 22.17
C ALA A 26 3.65 -1.59 22.55
N TRP A 27 2.70 -1.99 21.70
CA TRP A 27 1.27 -1.96 22.02
C TRP A 27 0.91 -2.88 23.19
N ALA A 28 1.42 -4.11 23.23
CA ALA A 28 1.12 -5.08 24.29
C ALA A 28 1.57 -4.62 25.69
N ILE A 29 2.68 -3.88 25.79
CA ILE A 29 3.15 -3.30 27.05
C ILE A 29 2.54 -1.92 27.37
N GLY A 30 1.58 -1.46 26.57
CA GLY A 30 0.89 -0.18 26.74
C GLY A 30 1.74 1.05 26.39
N LYS A 31 2.82 0.89 25.62
CA LYS A 31 3.72 1.98 25.17
C LYS A 31 3.86 2.00 23.65
N PRO A 32 2.78 2.28 22.90
CA PRO A 32 2.84 2.36 21.45
C PRO A 32 3.94 3.31 20.95
N LEU A 33 4.67 2.89 19.92
CA LEU A 33 5.79 3.65 19.36
C LEU A 33 5.31 4.94 18.70
N PHE A 34 5.99 6.05 18.99
CA PHE A 34 5.68 7.39 18.46
C PHE A 34 4.21 7.77 18.68
N TYR A 35 3.62 7.30 19.79
CA TYR A 35 2.24 7.59 20.12
C TYR A 35 2.09 9.04 20.53
N GLU A 36 1.18 9.73 19.85
CA GLU A 36 0.70 11.04 20.24
C GLU A 36 -0.79 10.95 20.57
N THR A 37 -1.20 11.53 21.69
CA THR A 37 -2.59 11.46 22.16
C THR A 37 -3.58 12.11 21.19
N ASN A 38 -3.09 13.04 20.38
CA ASN A 38 -3.88 13.90 19.49
C ASN A 38 -3.43 13.74 18.02
N GLY A 39 -2.70 12.68 17.70
CA GLY A 39 -2.11 12.48 16.38
C GLY A 39 -2.34 11.06 15.86
N PRO A 40 -2.09 10.84 14.57
CA PRO A 40 -2.20 9.53 13.96
C PRO A 40 -1.06 8.64 14.44
N VAL A 41 -1.36 7.39 14.79
CA VAL A 41 -0.37 6.43 15.32
C VAL A 41 -0.46 5.12 14.56
N LEU A 42 0.67 4.43 14.39
CA LEU A 42 0.65 3.09 13.81
C LEU A 42 -0.20 2.16 14.68
N SER A 43 -1.36 1.77 14.15
CA SER A 43 -2.29 0.96 14.90
C SER A 43 -1.75 -0.47 15.09
N ILE A 44 -2.18 -1.12 16.16
CA ILE A 44 -1.88 -2.54 16.37
C ILE A 44 -2.43 -3.40 15.21
N PHE A 45 -3.56 -3.01 14.61
CA PHE A 45 -4.18 -3.73 13.48
C PHE A 45 -3.31 -3.65 12.21
N THR A 46 -2.75 -2.47 11.91
CA THR A 46 -1.77 -2.30 10.82
C THR A 46 -0.54 -3.17 11.09
N GLY A 47 -0.01 -3.12 12.32
CA GLY A 47 1.14 -3.91 12.73
C GLY A 47 0.92 -5.41 12.53
N VAL A 48 -0.23 -5.93 13.00
CA VAL A 48 -0.61 -7.35 12.83
C VAL A 48 -0.82 -7.71 11.37
N SER A 49 -1.47 -6.85 10.58
CA SER A 49 -1.69 -7.11 9.14
C SER A 49 -0.37 -7.26 8.39
N ILE A 50 0.56 -6.33 8.62
CA ILE A 50 1.90 -6.33 8.00
C ILE A 50 2.73 -7.52 8.49
N PHE A 51 2.69 -7.79 9.80
CA PHE A 51 3.32 -8.96 10.39
C PHE A 51 2.85 -10.25 9.70
N LEU A 52 1.54 -10.45 9.57
CA LEU A 52 0.99 -11.66 8.95
C LEU A 52 1.41 -11.79 7.50
N ILE A 53 1.29 -10.73 6.69
CA ILE A 53 1.70 -10.77 5.27
C ILE A 53 3.17 -11.21 5.15
N VAL A 54 4.07 -10.57 5.90
CA VAL A 54 5.51 -10.84 5.79
C VAL A 54 5.89 -12.18 6.43
N ALA A 55 5.29 -12.54 7.57
CA ALA A 55 5.51 -13.83 8.21
C ALA A 55 5.11 -14.99 7.29
N LEU A 56 4.04 -14.85 6.51
CA LEU A 56 3.63 -15.87 5.54
C LEU A 56 4.61 -16.01 4.37
N ARG A 57 5.23 -14.91 3.94
CA ARG A 57 6.33 -14.98 2.94
C ARG A 57 7.51 -15.78 3.48
N PHE A 58 7.90 -15.54 4.73
CA PHE A 58 8.95 -16.32 5.40
C PHE A 58 8.54 -17.78 5.59
N ALA A 59 7.32 -18.04 6.06
CA ALA A 59 6.81 -19.39 6.25
C ALA A 59 6.86 -20.18 4.94
N THR A 60 6.37 -19.59 3.85
CA THR A 60 6.41 -20.20 2.51
C THR A 60 7.84 -20.46 2.02
N ARG A 61 8.79 -19.58 2.36
CA ARG A 61 10.19 -19.68 1.90
C ARG A 61 11.01 -20.71 2.68
N TYR A 62 10.83 -20.82 3.99
CA TYR A 62 11.71 -21.62 4.86
C TYR A 62 11.03 -22.83 5.50
N LEU A 63 9.69 -22.87 5.61
CA LEU A 63 8.96 -23.98 6.20
C LEU A 63 8.39 -24.87 5.08
N HIS A 64 9.14 -25.93 4.76
CA HIS A 64 8.82 -26.85 3.67
C HIS A 64 7.43 -27.49 3.74
N MET A 65 6.85 -27.65 4.94
CA MET A 65 5.52 -28.25 5.15
C MET A 65 4.43 -27.21 5.44
N TRP A 66 4.69 -25.92 5.23
CA TRP A 66 3.69 -24.89 5.46
C TRP A 66 2.56 -24.97 4.43
N PRO A 67 1.30 -25.12 4.85
CA PRO A 67 0.21 -25.35 3.92
C PRO A 67 -0.22 -24.06 3.20
N ILE A 68 -0.39 -24.15 1.89
CA ILE A 68 -0.92 -23.05 1.06
C ILE A 68 -2.31 -22.59 1.55
N THR A 69 -3.14 -23.53 2.02
CA THR A 69 -4.45 -23.20 2.60
C THR A 69 -4.33 -22.31 3.84
N GLY A 70 -3.28 -22.49 4.65
CA GLY A 70 -2.97 -21.62 5.79
C GLY A 70 -2.60 -20.21 5.37
N ASN A 71 -1.82 -20.06 4.30
CA ASN A 71 -1.52 -18.75 3.71
C ASN A 71 -2.79 -18.02 3.29
N ILE A 72 -3.65 -18.68 2.50
CA ILE A 72 -4.88 -18.08 2.01
C ILE A 72 -5.79 -17.69 3.17
N ALA A 73 -5.96 -18.55 4.17
CA ALA A 73 -6.80 -18.26 5.32
C ALA A 73 -6.30 -17.04 6.11
N LEU A 74 -5.01 -16.98 6.42
CA LEU A 74 -4.43 -15.85 7.16
C LEU A 74 -4.45 -14.55 6.35
N LEU A 75 -4.24 -14.61 5.03
CA LEU A 75 -4.41 -13.45 4.15
C LEU A 75 -5.88 -13.01 4.10
N MET A 76 -6.84 -13.94 4.01
CA MET A 76 -8.25 -13.59 4.08
C MET A 76 -8.65 -12.96 5.41
N ILE A 77 -7.98 -13.31 6.52
CA ILE A 77 -8.14 -12.61 7.81
C ILE A 77 -7.62 -11.17 7.70
N VAL A 78 -6.45 -10.95 7.09
CA VAL A 78 -5.92 -9.60 6.84
C VAL A 78 -6.88 -8.80 5.95
N GLY A 79 -7.26 -9.32 4.80
CA GLY A 79 -8.19 -8.67 3.87
C GLY A 79 -9.56 -8.41 4.50
N GLY A 80 -10.15 -9.41 5.15
CA GLY A 80 -11.44 -9.30 5.83
C GLY A 80 -11.42 -8.31 7.00
N GLY A 81 -10.35 -8.30 7.80
CA GLY A 81 -10.18 -7.33 8.89
C GLY A 81 -10.05 -5.89 8.40
N ASN A 82 -9.30 -5.68 7.31
CA ASN A 82 -9.17 -4.36 6.68
C ASN A 82 -10.48 -3.91 6.01
N LEU A 83 -11.20 -4.82 5.34
CA LEU A 83 -12.54 -4.53 4.81
C LEU A 83 -13.52 -4.16 5.93
N SER A 84 -13.51 -4.91 7.04
CA SER A 84 -14.34 -4.59 8.21
C SER A 84 -13.98 -3.23 8.81
N SER A 85 -12.70 -2.85 8.83
CA SER A 85 -12.26 -1.55 9.34
C SER A 85 -12.75 -0.41 8.46
N ILE A 86 -12.69 -0.56 7.13
CA ILE A 86 -13.27 0.39 6.17
C ILE A 86 -14.77 0.52 6.40
N LEU A 87 -15.49 -0.61 6.46
CA LEU A 87 -16.94 -0.61 6.64
C LEU A 87 -17.32 0.06 7.96
N MET A 88 -16.64 -0.26 9.04
CA MET A 88 -16.86 0.36 10.34
C MET A 88 -16.61 1.88 10.33
N LEU A 89 -15.56 2.37 9.65
CA LEU A 89 -15.30 3.81 9.52
C LEU A 89 -16.32 4.52 8.61
N LEU A 90 -16.81 3.85 7.57
CA LEU A 90 -17.84 4.38 6.67
C LEU A 90 -19.24 4.31 7.27
N SER A 91 -19.53 3.28 8.07
CA SER A 91 -20.83 2.99 8.66
C SER A 91 -20.99 3.57 10.06
N ALA A 92 -20.04 4.38 10.53
CA ALA A 92 -20.11 5.07 11.81
C ALA A 92 -20.58 6.52 11.65
N PRO A 93 -21.83 6.83 11.26
CA PRO A 93 -22.39 8.13 11.59
C PRO A 93 -22.64 8.16 13.11
N GLN A 94 -22.00 9.10 13.81
CA GLN A 94 -22.37 9.61 15.15
C GLN A 94 -22.56 8.63 16.35
N VAL A 95 -22.28 7.35 16.19
CA VAL A 95 -22.65 6.31 17.16
C VAL A 95 -21.36 5.61 17.64
N HIS A 96 -20.77 6.14 18.72
CA HIS A 96 -19.91 5.39 19.65
C HIS A 96 -18.48 4.99 19.23
N ILE A 97 -17.73 5.77 18.41
CA ILE A 97 -16.26 5.68 18.55
C ILE A 97 -15.89 6.33 19.89
N SER A 98 -16.00 5.52 20.94
CA SER A 98 -15.69 5.90 22.30
C SER A 98 -14.19 6.17 22.38
N THR A 99 -13.83 7.41 22.66
CA THR A 99 -12.46 7.84 23.01
C THR A 99 -11.87 7.09 24.22
N LYS A 100 -12.68 6.29 24.94
CA LYS A 100 -12.24 5.38 26.01
C LYS A 100 -11.66 4.05 25.53
N SER A 101 -11.79 3.69 24.25
CA SER A 101 -11.10 2.50 23.72
C SER A 101 -9.61 2.79 23.61
N SER A 102 -8.77 1.94 24.19
CA SER A 102 -7.33 2.00 23.98
C SER A 102 -6.90 1.52 22.60
N LEU A 103 -7.81 0.85 21.86
CA LEU A 103 -7.55 0.36 20.51
C LEU A 103 -7.78 1.47 19.49
N VAL A 104 -6.72 1.79 18.75
CA VAL A 104 -6.74 2.73 17.62
C VAL A 104 -7.15 1.98 16.36
N MET A 105 -8.12 2.52 15.63
CA MET A 105 -8.61 1.97 14.37
C MET A 105 -7.74 2.46 13.19
N THR A 106 -7.61 1.65 12.14
CA THR A 106 -6.85 2.02 10.92
C THR A 106 -7.66 2.90 10.00
N SER A 107 -7.03 3.91 9.41
CA SER A 107 -7.66 4.75 8.38
C SER A 107 -8.15 3.93 7.18
N ILE A 108 -9.18 4.44 6.49
CA ILE A 108 -9.73 3.85 5.26
C ILE A 108 -8.63 3.65 4.22
N PHE A 109 -7.74 4.63 4.06
CA PHE A 109 -6.65 4.57 3.08
C PHE A 109 -5.65 3.43 3.37
N THR A 110 -5.20 3.30 4.61
CA THR A 110 -4.29 2.20 5.00
C THR A 110 -4.95 0.85 4.75
N SER A 111 -6.21 0.71 5.13
CA SER A 111 -6.96 -0.52 4.95
C SER A 111 -7.20 -0.89 3.49
N ILE A 112 -7.45 0.08 2.60
CA ILE A 112 -7.53 -0.17 1.15
C ILE A 112 -6.19 -0.72 0.63
N GLY A 113 -5.07 -0.11 1.03
CA GLY A 113 -3.74 -0.57 0.64
C GLY A 113 -3.48 -2.01 1.08
N LEU A 114 -3.74 -2.32 2.36
CA LEU A 114 -3.56 -3.66 2.92
C LEU A 114 -4.50 -4.70 2.31
N LEU A 115 -5.74 -4.32 2.01
CA LEU A 115 -6.69 -5.18 1.30
C LEU A 115 -6.16 -5.55 -0.10
N LEU A 116 -5.65 -4.57 -0.85
CA LEU A 116 -5.08 -4.80 -2.17
C LEU A 116 -3.81 -5.66 -2.10
N PHE A 117 -2.93 -5.44 -1.12
CA PHE A 117 -1.78 -6.32 -0.89
C PHE A 117 -2.20 -7.75 -0.54
N SER A 118 -3.20 -7.91 0.30
CA SER A 118 -3.74 -9.22 0.65
C SER A 118 -4.30 -9.94 -0.58
N VAL A 119 -5.08 -9.25 -1.42
CA VAL A 119 -5.61 -9.82 -2.66
C VAL A 119 -4.47 -10.19 -3.62
N TYR A 120 -3.47 -9.33 -3.75
CA TYR A 120 -2.28 -9.60 -4.54
C TYR A 120 -1.55 -10.88 -4.08
N GLU A 121 -1.30 -11.02 -2.76
CA GLU A 121 -0.64 -12.20 -2.19
C GLU A 121 -1.44 -13.47 -2.42
N ILE A 122 -2.76 -13.43 -2.21
CA ILE A 122 -3.65 -14.57 -2.49
C ILE A 122 -3.53 -15.00 -3.96
N LEU A 123 -3.51 -14.03 -4.88
CA LEU A 123 -3.33 -14.34 -6.31
C LEU A 123 -1.97 -15.00 -6.59
N LEU A 124 -0.90 -14.63 -5.90
CA LEU A 124 0.40 -15.31 -6.06
C LEU A 124 0.35 -16.79 -5.66
N TYR A 125 -0.45 -17.13 -4.63
CA TYR A 125 -0.63 -18.53 -4.22
C TYR A 125 -1.58 -19.31 -5.15
N LEU A 126 -2.60 -18.65 -5.69
CA LEU A 126 -3.61 -19.30 -6.53
C LEU A 126 -3.18 -19.43 -8.00
N ARG A 127 -2.32 -18.54 -8.49
CA ARG A 127 -1.90 -18.54 -9.90
C ARG A 127 -0.45 -18.11 -10.07
N ARG A 128 0.17 -18.58 -11.14
CA ARG A 128 1.42 -17.97 -11.63
C ARG A 128 1.10 -16.59 -12.20
N THR A 129 1.98 -15.61 -11.97
CA THR A 129 1.90 -14.27 -12.58
C THR A 129 1.68 -14.42 -14.10
N PRO A 130 0.51 -14.01 -14.61
CA PRO A 130 0.13 -14.33 -15.97
C PRO A 130 0.98 -13.51 -16.95
N ASN A 131 1.49 -14.16 -18.01
CA ASN A 131 2.11 -13.47 -19.15
C ASN A 131 1.02 -12.91 -20.10
N ARG A 132 -0.01 -12.26 -19.57
CA ARG A 132 -1.19 -11.75 -20.31
C ARG A 132 -1.23 -10.22 -20.27
N ILE A 133 -1.99 -9.64 -21.21
CA ILE A 133 -2.16 -8.18 -21.37
C ILE A 133 -2.60 -7.49 -20.08
N PHE A 134 -3.37 -8.18 -19.23
CA PHE A 134 -4.07 -7.54 -18.13
C PHE A 134 -3.18 -7.07 -16.96
N ILE A 135 -1.84 -7.26 -17.01
CA ILE A 135 -0.82 -6.85 -16.01
C ILE A 135 -1.32 -6.68 -14.57
N LEU A 136 -2.14 -7.63 -14.11
CA LEU A 136 -2.99 -7.44 -12.93
C LEU A 136 -2.14 -7.26 -11.66
N ASP A 137 -1.02 -7.97 -11.61
CA ASP A 137 -0.05 -7.91 -10.53
C ASP A 137 0.56 -6.50 -10.43
N ASP A 138 0.97 -5.91 -11.57
CA ASP A 138 1.47 -4.53 -11.63
C ASP A 138 0.39 -3.51 -11.24
N LEU A 139 -0.85 -3.72 -11.69
CA LEU A 139 -2.00 -2.85 -11.40
C LEU A 139 -2.37 -2.85 -9.91
N LEU A 140 -2.43 -4.03 -9.28
CA LEU A 140 -2.75 -4.15 -7.85
C LEU A 140 -1.70 -3.46 -6.99
N ILE A 141 -0.42 -3.63 -7.30
CA ILE A 141 0.66 -2.98 -6.55
C ILE A 141 0.60 -1.45 -6.70
N HIS A 142 0.37 -0.93 -7.91
CA HIS A 142 0.25 0.51 -8.12
C HIS A 142 -0.97 1.09 -7.38
N LEU A 143 -2.12 0.43 -7.46
CA LEU A 143 -3.32 0.86 -6.76
C LEU A 143 -3.15 0.80 -5.23
N ALA A 144 -2.39 -0.16 -4.71
CA ALA A 144 -2.09 -0.25 -3.28
C ALA A 144 -1.24 0.94 -2.77
N LEU A 145 -0.52 1.65 -3.65
CA LEU A 145 0.28 2.83 -3.30
C LEU A 145 -0.52 4.14 -3.34
N VAL A 146 -1.65 4.20 -4.07
CA VAL A 146 -2.47 5.41 -4.19
C VAL A 146 -2.96 5.94 -2.83
N PRO A 147 -3.46 5.09 -1.91
CA PRO A 147 -3.89 5.55 -0.60
C PRO A 147 -2.76 6.23 0.18
N GLY A 148 -1.55 5.66 0.17
CA GLY A 148 -0.38 6.24 0.85
C GLY A 148 0.03 7.61 0.28
N ALA A 149 -0.14 7.83 -1.02
CA ALA A 149 0.12 9.13 -1.62
C ALA A 149 -0.89 10.20 -1.21
N LEU A 150 -2.18 9.84 -1.15
CA LEU A 150 -3.22 10.75 -0.62
C LEU A 150 -2.94 11.09 0.83
N SER A 151 -2.56 10.10 1.63
CA SER A 151 -2.15 10.26 3.01
C SER A 151 -0.95 11.20 3.17
N LEU A 152 0.05 11.11 2.29
CA LEU A 152 1.20 12.02 2.28
C LEU A 152 0.78 13.46 1.95
N ILE A 153 -0.09 13.65 0.96
CA ILE A 153 -0.67 14.98 0.66
C ILE A 153 -1.41 15.51 1.89
N GLY A 154 -2.16 14.66 2.58
CA GLY A 154 -2.81 14.97 3.85
C GLY A 154 -1.85 15.52 4.89
N HIS A 155 -0.70 14.85 5.09
CA HIS A 155 0.34 15.30 6.03
C HIS A 155 1.01 16.60 5.60
N LEU A 156 1.38 16.73 4.32
CA LEU A 156 2.13 17.90 3.83
C LEU A 156 1.32 19.19 3.86
N PHE A 157 0.03 19.11 3.56
CA PHE A 157 -0.84 20.28 3.47
C PHE A 157 -1.83 20.39 4.63
N HIS A 158 -1.82 19.44 5.57
CA HIS A 158 -2.75 19.35 6.70
C HIS A 158 -4.22 19.17 6.28
N ASN A 159 -4.49 18.27 5.31
CA ASN A 159 -5.86 17.94 4.91
C ASN A 159 -6.47 16.88 5.84
N PRO A 160 -7.45 17.23 6.70
CA PRO A 160 -8.03 16.29 7.64
C PRO A 160 -8.80 15.15 6.95
N ARG A 161 -9.34 15.37 5.74
CA ARG A 161 -10.06 14.33 4.98
C ARG A 161 -9.14 13.25 4.47
N TYR A 162 -7.96 13.62 3.96
CA TYR A 162 -6.94 12.66 3.51
C TYR A 162 -6.25 11.93 4.65
N LEU A 163 -6.26 12.53 5.83
CA LEU A 163 -5.82 11.91 7.06
C LEU A 163 -6.94 11.15 7.77
N SER A 164 -8.19 11.17 7.29
CA SER A 164 -9.34 10.56 7.97
C SER A 164 -9.52 11.05 9.43
N MET A 165 -9.18 12.31 9.72
CA MET A 165 -9.13 12.90 11.07
C MET A 165 -10.42 13.57 11.53
N ASP A 166 -11.45 13.69 10.68
CA ASP A 166 -12.68 14.44 10.98
C ASP A 166 -13.49 13.88 12.18
N MET A 167 -13.15 12.70 12.69
CA MET A 167 -13.82 12.04 13.82
C MET A 167 -12.93 11.89 15.05
N ASP A 168 -11.76 11.28 14.88
CA ASP A 168 -10.74 11.06 15.91
C ASP A 168 -9.37 11.17 15.24
N PRO A 169 -8.47 12.08 15.69
CA PRO A 169 -7.16 12.25 15.07
C PRO A 169 -6.29 10.98 15.08
N ARG A 170 -6.60 10.02 15.97
CA ARG A 170 -5.90 8.73 16.05
C ARG A 170 -6.26 7.77 14.93
N VAL A 171 -7.43 7.94 14.30
CA VAL A 171 -7.91 7.11 13.19
C VAL A 171 -7.12 7.38 11.91
N GLY A 172 -6.35 8.46 11.88
CA GLY A 172 -5.52 8.78 10.74
C GLY A 172 -4.30 7.89 10.57
N ILE A 173 -3.73 7.99 9.37
CA ILE A 173 -2.51 7.27 8.99
C ILE A 173 -1.27 8.00 9.49
N SER A 174 -0.37 7.29 10.17
CA SER A 174 0.90 7.85 10.62
C SER A 174 1.97 7.85 9.51
N LEU A 175 2.98 8.71 9.64
CA LEU A 175 4.16 8.65 8.75
C LEU A 175 4.84 7.28 8.82
N MET A 176 4.90 6.66 10.00
CA MET A 176 5.47 5.33 10.18
C MET A 176 4.69 4.26 9.43
N GLU A 177 3.35 4.32 9.43
CA GLU A 177 2.51 3.41 8.62
C GLU A 177 2.81 3.55 7.13
N MET A 178 2.93 4.78 6.63
CA MET A 178 3.26 5.01 5.23
C MET A 178 4.63 4.41 4.87
N VAL A 179 5.63 4.55 5.75
CA VAL A 179 6.95 3.93 5.55
C VAL A 179 6.83 2.40 5.49
N PHE A 180 6.07 1.78 6.41
CA PHE A 180 5.91 0.32 6.41
C PHE A 180 5.19 -0.16 5.14
N MET A 181 4.16 0.56 4.69
CA MET A 181 3.45 0.25 3.45
C MET A 181 4.34 0.41 2.22
N ALA A 182 5.19 1.45 2.18
CA ALA A 182 6.15 1.66 1.10
C ALA A 182 7.23 0.57 1.07
N LEU A 183 7.74 0.15 2.22
CA LEU A 183 8.69 -0.97 2.33
C LEU A 183 8.05 -2.29 1.91
N LEU A 184 6.80 -2.55 2.33
CA LEU A 184 6.03 -3.72 1.92
C LEU A 184 5.83 -3.73 0.39
N ALA A 185 5.43 -2.60 -0.20
CA ALA A 185 5.30 -2.45 -1.64
C ALA A 185 6.62 -2.72 -2.38
N THR A 186 7.71 -2.13 -1.89
CA THR A 186 9.04 -2.28 -2.46
C THR A 186 9.49 -3.74 -2.43
N SER A 187 9.33 -4.41 -1.29
CA SER A 187 9.63 -5.83 -1.17
C SER A 187 8.78 -6.68 -2.11
N THR A 188 7.48 -6.37 -2.23
CA THR A 188 6.56 -7.05 -3.17
C THR A 188 7.07 -6.97 -4.61
N VAL A 189 7.43 -5.77 -5.06
CA VAL A 189 7.93 -5.52 -6.41
C VAL A 189 9.25 -6.24 -6.67
N LEU A 190 10.17 -6.22 -5.70
CA LEU A 190 11.48 -6.86 -5.81
C LEU A 190 11.41 -8.39 -5.74
N SER A 191 10.46 -8.93 -4.96
CA SER A 191 10.25 -10.38 -4.79
C SER A 191 9.64 -11.05 -6.01
N ASN A 192 8.88 -10.31 -6.83
CA ASN A 192 8.25 -10.87 -8.03
C ASN A 192 9.03 -10.51 -9.30
N PRO A 193 9.88 -11.42 -9.83
CA PRO A 193 10.64 -11.17 -11.05
C PRO A 193 9.78 -11.24 -12.33
N HIS A 194 8.52 -11.66 -12.24
CA HIS A 194 7.64 -11.90 -13.38
C HIS A 194 6.74 -10.71 -13.73
N LEU A 195 6.78 -9.64 -12.93
CA LEU A 195 6.07 -8.40 -13.22
C LEU A 195 6.40 -7.88 -14.62
N PHE A 196 5.38 -7.36 -15.31
CA PHE A 196 5.60 -6.75 -16.62
C PHE A 196 6.53 -5.55 -16.52
N LEU A 197 6.45 -4.79 -15.43
CA LEU A 197 7.33 -3.67 -15.13
C LEU A 197 8.81 -4.04 -15.32
N TRP A 198 9.25 -5.19 -14.81
CA TRP A 198 10.66 -5.59 -14.95
C TRP A 198 11.07 -5.87 -16.39
N LYS A 199 10.18 -6.50 -17.16
CA LYS A 199 10.41 -6.74 -18.59
C LYS A 199 10.51 -5.41 -19.33
N PHE A 200 9.59 -4.49 -19.07
CA PHE A 200 9.58 -3.15 -19.66
C PHE A 200 10.87 -2.38 -19.35
N LEU A 201 11.26 -2.30 -18.07
CA LEU A 201 12.47 -1.61 -17.62
C LEU A 201 13.77 -2.23 -18.16
N SER A 202 13.77 -3.52 -18.47
CA SER A 202 14.91 -4.19 -19.09
C SER A 202 15.07 -3.88 -20.58
N GLY A 203 14.07 -3.28 -21.22
CA GLY A 203 14.08 -2.93 -22.65
C GLY A 203 14.97 -1.75 -23.04
N GLY A 204 15.54 -1.02 -22.06
CA GLY A 204 16.53 0.04 -22.32
C GLY A 204 16.37 1.26 -21.42
N LEU A 205 17.33 2.19 -21.51
CA LEU A 205 17.39 3.41 -20.70
C LEU A 205 16.20 4.34 -20.97
N ALA A 206 15.72 4.42 -22.22
CA ALA A 206 14.53 5.20 -22.57
C ALA A 206 13.28 4.71 -21.81
N ASN A 207 13.09 3.39 -21.68
CA ASN A 207 11.98 2.83 -20.91
C ASN A 207 12.08 3.17 -19.42
N GLN A 208 13.30 3.11 -18.86
CA GLN A 208 13.56 3.46 -17.47
C GLN A 208 13.24 4.92 -17.19
N ILE A 209 13.70 5.84 -18.05
CA ILE A 209 13.41 7.27 -17.93
C ILE A 209 11.91 7.52 -18.06
N THR A 210 11.26 6.99 -19.09
CA THR A 210 9.82 7.18 -19.33
C THR A 210 8.98 6.70 -18.15
N PHE A 211 9.24 5.48 -17.65
CA PHE A 211 8.53 4.98 -16.48
C PHE A 211 8.80 5.83 -15.24
N THR A 212 10.05 6.22 -15.00
CA THR A 212 10.42 7.05 -13.85
C THR A 212 9.70 8.39 -13.88
N ILE A 213 9.64 9.05 -15.05
CA ILE A 213 8.92 10.32 -15.21
C ILE A 213 7.44 10.12 -14.95
N LEU A 214 6.80 9.12 -15.56
CA LEU A 214 5.36 8.85 -15.36
C LEU A 214 5.04 8.53 -13.88
N PHE A 215 5.81 7.63 -13.28
CA PHE A 215 5.64 7.17 -11.91
C PHE A 215 5.92 8.25 -10.87
N ILE A 216 6.90 9.13 -11.10
CA ILE A 216 7.15 10.26 -10.21
C ILE A 216 6.07 11.34 -10.42
N ASN A 217 5.70 11.60 -11.66
CA ASN A 217 4.74 12.67 -12.00
C ASN A 217 3.38 12.46 -11.34
N GLN A 218 2.89 11.21 -11.22
CA GLN A 218 1.63 10.94 -10.51
C GLN A 218 1.66 11.44 -9.05
N TYR A 219 2.81 11.46 -8.38
CA TYR A 219 2.93 11.95 -7.00
C TYR A 219 3.34 13.41 -6.89
N ILE A 220 4.19 13.91 -7.81
CA ILE A 220 4.67 15.30 -7.78
C ILE A 220 3.63 16.28 -8.31
N ALA A 221 2.92 15.95 -9.38
CA ALA A 221 1.92 16.84 -9.98
C ALA A 221 0.85 17.36 -8.98
N PRO A 222 0.23 16.52 -8.12
CA PRO A 222 -0.72 17.03 -7.12
C PRO A 222 -0.05 17.92 -6.06
N ILE A 223 1.19 17.64 -5.67
CA ILE A 223 1.95 18.48 -4.72
C ILE A 223 2.26 19.85 -5.34
N VAL A 224 2.70 19.89 -6.60
CA VAL A 224 2.98 21.14 -7.33
C VAL A 224 1.70 21.96 -7.48
N TYR A 225 0.59 21.31 -7.86
CA TYR A 225 -0.72 21.96 -7.96
C TYR A 225 -1.10 22.66 -6.65
N LEU A 226 -1.06 21.93 -5.53
CA LEU A 226 -1.39 22.49 -4.21
C LEU A 226 -0.40 23.56 -3.75
N SER A 227 0.87 23.45 -4.13
CA SER A 227 1.88 24.46 -3.77
C SER A 227 1.69 25.79 -4.50
N ILE A 228 1.13 25.77 -5.72
CA ILE A 228 0.92 26.97 -6.54
C ILE A 228 -0.45 27.60 -6.27
N LEU A 229 -1.51 26.79 -6.29
CA LEU A 229 -2.89 27.28 -6.21
C LEU A 229 -3.46 27.28 -4.78
N GLY A 230 -2.74 26.66 -3.84
CA GLY A 230 -3.18 26.50 -2.46
C GLY A 230 -4.26 25.43 -2.30
N PRO A 231 -4.51 25.01 -1.05
CA PRO A 231 -5.59 24.08 -0.72
C PRO A 231 -6.96 24.75 -0.95
N THR A 232 -7.84 24.08 -1.70
CA THR A 232 -9.20 24.56 -2.04
C THR A 232 -10.31 23.71 -1.41
N TRP A 233 -10.01 23.10 -0.26
CA TRP A 233 -10.80 22.01 0.33
C TRP A 233 -12.16 22.42 0.91
N ASP A 234 -12.40 23.73 1.04
CA ASP A 234 -13.65 24.28 1.55
C ASP A 234 -14.80 24.18 0.51
N VAL A 235 -14.48 23.98 -0.78
CA VAL A 235 -15.47 24.06 -1.87
C VAL A 235 -16.03 22.69 -2.28
N SER A 236 -15.25 21.62 -2.12
CA SER A 236 -15.63 20.26 -2.53
C SER A 236 -15.05 19.23 -1.55
N PRO A 237 -15.74 18.10 -1.28
CA PRO A 237 -15.23 17.02 -0.43
C PRO A 237 -13.86 16.51 -0.90
N TYR A 238 -13.61 16.52 -2.21
CA TYR A 238 -12.32 16.16 -2.80
C TYR A 238 -11.81 17.30 -3.70
N GLY A 239 -10.55 17.69 -3.51
CA GLY A 239 -9.91 18.71 -4.34
C GLY A 239 -9.37 18.17 -5.66
N ALA A 240 -8.96 19.07 -6.56
CA ALA A 240 -8.44 18.72 -7.88
C ALA A 240 -7.17 17.85 -7.82
N GLU A 241 -6.40 17.93 -6.73
CA GLU A 241 -5.21 17.12 -6.47
C GLU A 241 -5.51 15.61 -6.53
N LEU A 242 -6.68 15.16 -6.07
CA LEU A 242 -7.09 13.76 -6.17
C LEU A 242 -7.21 13.33 -7.63
N PHE A 243 -7.87 14.16 -8.44
CA PHE A 243 -8.07 13.88 -9.86
C PHE A 243 -6.76 13.95 -10.64
N ILE A 244 -5.85 14.85 -10.25
CA ILE A 244 -4.50 14.93 -10.82
C ILE A 244 -3.70 13.65 -10.50
N LEU A 245 -3.71 13.21 -9.23
CA LEU A 245 -3.09 11.96 -8.80
C LEU A 245 -3.65 10.77 -9.57
N LEU A 246 -4.98 10.62 -9.60
CA LEU A 246 -5.65 9.52 -10.29
C LEU A 246 -5.40 9.56 -11.80
N GLY A 247 -5.39 10.76 -12.41
CA GLY A 247 -5.02 10.95 -13.81
C GLY A 247 -3.61 10.46 -14.10
N GLY A 248 -2.64 10.75 -13.22
CA GLY A 248 -1.28 10.23 -13.31
C GLY A 248 -1.19 8.71 -13.17
N VAL A 249 -1.95 8.12 -12.25
CA VAL A 249 -2.02 6.66 -12.06
C VAL A 249 -2.63 5.98 -13.28
N ILE A 250 -3.73 6.50 -13.80
CA ILE A 250 -4.39 6.00 -15.01
C ILE A 250 -3.46 6.13 -16.22
N ALA A 251 -2.75 7.25 -16.36
CA ALA A 251 -1.78 7.44 -17.44
C ALA A 251 -0.64 6.42 -17.36
N THR A 252 -0.06 6.20 -16.17
CA THR A 252 1.02 5.24 -15.96
C THR A 252 0.58 3.81 -16.23
N LEU A 253 -0.56 3.39 -15.67
CA LEU A 253 -1.11 2.05 -15.88
C LEU A 253 -1.56 1.84 -17.33
N GLY A 254 -2.22 2.84 -17.93
CA GLY A 254 -2.64 2.82 -19.33
C GLY A 254 -1.46 2.68 -20.28
N PHE A 255 -0.37 3.42 -20.02
CA PHE A 255 0.87 3.30 -20.77
C PHE A 255 1.47 1.89 -20.64
N LEU A 256 1.60 1.34 -19.42
CA LEU A 256 2.11 -0.02 -19.23
C LEU A 256 1.23 -1.08 -19.89
N LEU A 257 -0.09 -0.95 -19.79
CA LEU A 257 -1.05 -1.83 -20.47
C LEU A 257 -0.86 -1.79 -21.98
N PHE A 258 -0.74 -0.60 -22.57
CA PHE A 258 -0.52 -0.42 -24.00
C PHE A 258 0.80 -1.05 -24.46
N GLN A 259 1.88 -0.83 -23.70
CA GLN A 259 3.18 -1.44 -23.99
C GLN A 259 3.15 -2.96 -23.87
N SER A 260 2.44 -3.50 -22.88
CA SER A 260 2.28 -4.95 -22.74
C SER A 260 1.57 -5.55 -23.96
N LYS A 261 0.55 -4.87 -24.49
CA LYS A 261 -0.19 -5.29 -25.67
C LYS A 261 0.68 -5.27 -26.93
N GLN A 262 1.49 -4.22 -27.12
CA GLN A 262 2.41 -4.14 -28.25
C GLN A 262 3.46 -5.25 -28.21
N MET A 263 4.06 -5.49 -27.03
CA MET A 263 5.07 -6.52 -26.86
C MET A 263 4.52 -7.93 -27.13
N GLN A 264 3.26 -8.18 -26.80
CA GLN A 264 2.62 -9.46 -27.15
C GLN A 264 2.38 -9.62 -28.64
N LYS A 265 1.96 -8.56 -29.34
CA LYS A 265 1.79 -8.59 -30.80
C LYS A 265 3.09 -8.84 -31.54
N SER A 266 4.22 -8.33 -31.03
CA SER A 266 5.53 -8.54 -31.64
C SER A 266 6.09 -9.96 -31.45
N ASN A 267 5.56 -10.72 -30.48
CA ASN A 267 6.02 -12.07 -30.15
C ASN A 267 5.08 -13.17 -30.67
N ALA A 268 4.02 -12.80 -31.37
CA ALA A 268 3.04 -13.68 -32.01
C ALA A 268 3.30 -13.70 -33.53
#